data_AF-A0A429XV81-F1
#
_entry.id   AF-A0A429XV81-F1
#
_cell.length_a   1.000
_cell.length_b   1.000
_cell.length_c   1.000
_cell.angle_alpha   90.00
_cell.angle_beta   90.00
_cell.angle_gamma   90.00
#
_symmetry.space_group_name_H-M   'P 1'
#
loop_
_entity.id
_entity.type
_entity.pdbx_description
1 polymer ?
#
loop_
_entity_poly.entity_id
_entity_poly.type
_entity_poly.pdbx_seq_one_letter_code
_entity_poly.pdbx_strand_id
1 'polypeptide(L)'
;MSRWGYFSVYVIRVALKEAREESGISNFHLHFENIFDLDIHIIPKIKDEPSHYHFDCRFLLIAERESMKKNKESNELKWFDIKDTNIPTSNVSIMRMLKKVQLLI
;
A
#
# COMPACT_ATOMS: atom_id res chain seq x y z
N MET A 1 -10.39 -13.57 21.13
CA MET A 1 -10.01 -12.62 20.06
C MET A 1 -11.26 -12.21 19.31
N SER A 2 -11.51 -10.91 19.11
CA SER A 2 -12.75 -10.42 18.48
C SER A 2 -12.77 -10.69 16.96
N ARG A 3 -13.96 -10.72 16.37
CA ARG A 3 -14.18 -10.90 14.92
C ARG A 3 -13.39 -9.86 14.07
N TRP A 4 -13.12 -8.70 14.62
CA TRP A 4 -12.31 -7.62 14.02
C TRP A 4 -10.81 -7.93 13.98
N GLY A 5 -10.28 -8.65 14.98
CA GLY A 5 -8.88 -9.08 14.99
C GLY A 5 -8.55 -10.04 13.83
N TYR A 6 -9.46 -10.96 13.51
CA TYR A 6 -9.29 -11.88 12.39
C TYR A 6 -9.30 -11.19 11.02
N PHE A 7 -10.16 -10.17 10.86
CA PHE A 7 -10.22 -9.39 9.63
C PHE A 7 -8.91 -8.62 9.39
N SER A 8 -8.40 -7.92 10.41
CA SER A 8 -7.15 -7.18 10.33
C SER A 8 -5.95 -8.08 9.95
N VAL A 9 -5.84 -9.26 10.57
CA VAL A 9 -4.78 -10.23 10.25
C VAL A 9 -4.86 -10.72 8.80
N TYR A 10 -6.06 -10.92 8.26
CA TYR A 10 -6.21 -11.36 6.87
C TYR A 10 -5.76 -10.29 5.88
N VAL A 11 -6.19 -9.05 6.06
CA VAL A 11 -5.86 -7.95 5.14
C VAL A 11 -4.36 -7.64 5.18
N ILE A 12 -3.74 -7.68 6.35
CA ILE A 12 -2.27 -7.56 6.50
C ILE A 12 -1.53 -8.63 5.69
N ARG A 13 -2.00 -9.89 5.76
CA ARG A 13 -1.40 -10.99 5.02
C ARG A 13 -1.49 -10.78 3.51
N VAL A 14 -2.62 -10.27 3.02
CA VAL A 14 -2.79 -9.93 1.60
C VAL A 14 -1.82 -8.81 1.22
N ALA A 15 -1.75 -7.72 2.00
CA ALA A 15 -0.83 -6.61 1.72
C ALA A 15 0.65 -7.07 1.65
N LEU A 16 1.09 -7.94 2.56
CA LEU A 16 2.44 -8.52 2.52
C LEU A 16 2.67 -9.42 1.30
N LYS A 17 1.66 -10.19 0.90
CA LYS A 17 1.74 -11.07 -0.28
C LYS A 17 1.90 -10.23 -1.55
N GLU A 18 1.02 -9.24 -1.76
CA GLU A 18 1.06 -8.39 -2.95
C GLU A 18 2.35 -7.56 -3.00
N ALA A 19 2.79 -6.99 -1.87
CA ALA A 19 4.07 -6.27 -1.82
C ALA A 19 5.24 -7.14 -2.28
N ARG A 20 5.28 -8.42 -1.91
CA ARG A 20 6.31 -9.37 -2.36
C ARG A 20 6.16 -9.73 -3.84
N GLU A 21 4.94 -10.02 -4.29
CA GLU A 21 4.66 -10.46 -5.66
C GLU A 21 4.90 -9.34 -6.69
N GLU A 22 4.57 -8.10 -6.34
CA GLU A 22 4.73 -6.95 -7.22
C GLU A 22 6.15 -6.37 -7.21
N SER A 23 6.82 -6.33 -6.04
CA SER A 23 8.16 -5.72 -5.92
C SER A 23 9.32 -6.69 -6.04
N GLY A 24 9.10 -7.99 -5.82
CA GLY A 24 10.15 -8.99 -5.72
C GLY A 24 10.98 -8.94 -4.43
N ILE A 25 10.72 -8.00 -3.52
CA ILE A 25 11.37 -7.89 -2.22
C ILE A 25 10.79 -8.96 -1.29
N SER A 26 11.66 -9.75 -0.67
CA SER A 26 11.23 -10.88 0.16
C SER A 26 10.96 -10.49 1.61
N ASN A 27 11.79 -9.60 2.16
CA ASN A 27 11.84 -9.33 3.59
C ASN A 27 11.17 -8.00 3.96
N PHE A 28 9.84 -8.03 4.05
CA PHE A 28 9.06 -6.94 4.64
C PHE A 28 8.72 -7.21 6.11
N HIS A 29 8.79 -6.16 6.92
CA HIS A 29 8.28 -6.11 8.28
C HIS A 29 7.21 -5.01 8.39
N LEU A 30 6.18 -5.25 9.20
CA LEU A 30 5.20 -4.22 9.53
C LEU A 30 5.84 -3.22 10.49
N HIS A 31 5.62 -1.93 10.26
CA HIS A 31 6.00 -0.92 11.25
C HIS A 31 5.08 -1.00 12.49
N PHE A 32 3.79 -1.27 12.29
CA PHE A 32 2.82 -1.60 13.34
C PHE A 32 1.71 -2.51 12.78
N GLU A 33 1.06 -3.28 13.64
CA GLU A 33 0.01 -4.26 13.26
C GLU A 33 -1.38 -3.63 13.04
N ASN A 34 -1.45 -2.31 12.92
CA ASN A 34 -2.69 -1.56 12.72
C ASN A 34 -2.75 -0.98 11.30
N ILE A 35 -3.96 -0.59 10.87
CA ILE A 35 -4.15 0.17 9.62
C ILE A 35 -3.41 1.51 9.77
N PHE A 36 -2.49 1.79 8.85
CA PHE A 36 -1.77 3.07 8.77
C PHE A 36 -2.65 4.15 8.17
N ASP A 37 -3.37 3.79 7.12
CA ASP A 37 -4.20 4.70 6.37
C ASP A 37 -5.41 3.99 5.76
N LEU A 38 -6.52 4.72 5.60
CA LEU A 38 -7.71 4.26 4.90
C LEU A 38 -8.04 5.26 3.80
N ASP A 39 -8.17 4.78 2.58
CA ASP A 39 -8.65 5.57 1.45
C ASP A 39 -9.98 5.00 0.96
N ILE A 40 -10.87 5.90 0.54
CA ILE A 40 -12.19 5.53 0.02
C ILE A 40 -12.34 6.23 -1.32
N HIS A 41 -12.54 5.45 -2.38
CA HIS A 41 -12.75 5.99 -3.72
C HIS A 41 -13.81 5.19 -4.46
N ILE A 42 -14.40 5.80 -5.49
CA ILE A 42 -15.43 5.16 -6.30
C ILE A 42 -14.74 4.40 -7.42
N ILE A 43 -15.07 3.11 -7.55
CA ILE A 43 -14.82 2.36 -8.78
C ILE A 43 -16.03 2.61 -9.69
N PRO A 44 -15.81 3.14 -10.91
CA PRO A 44 -16.90 3.30 -11.87
C PRO A 44 -17.43 1.93 -12.28
N LYS A 45 -18.62 1.89 -12.88
CA LYS A 45 -19.18 0.64 -13.42
C LYS A 45 -18.20 0.01 -14.42
N ILE A 46 -17.83 -1.25 -14.20
CA ILE A 46 -17.01 -2.04 -15.13
C ILE A 46 -17.80 -3.28 -15.51
N LYS A 47 -18.13 -3.42 -16.81
CA LYS A 47 -18.96 -4.53 -17.33
C LYS A 47 -20.27 -4.64 -16.53
N ASP A 48 -20.48 -5.77 -15.84
CA ASP A 48 -21.68 -6.06 -15.05
C ASP A 48 -21.55 -5.65 -13.58
N GLU A 49 -20.37 -5.21 -13.15
CA GLU A 49 -20.13 -4.76 -11.78
C GLU A 49 -20.59 -3.30 -11.62
N PRO A 50 -21.58 -3.01 -10.77
CA PRO A 50 -22.07 -1.66 -10.55
C PRO A 50 -20.99 -0.78 -9.92
N SER A 51 -21.12 0.53 -10.11
CA SER A 51 -20.26 1.47 -9.39
C SER A 51 -20.42 1.30 -7.89
N HIS A 52 -19.30 1.26 -7.18
CA HIS A 52 -19.26 1.02 -5.74
C HIS A 52 -18.08 1.75 -5.10
N TYR A 53 -18.12 1.90 -3.79
CA TYR A 53 -16.99 2.40 -3.03
C TYR A 53 -16.00 1.28 -2.75
N HIS A 54 -14.74 1.52 -3.07
CA HIS A 54 -13.63 0.68 -2.68
C HIS A 54 -12.93 1.28 -1.47
N PHE A 55 -12.56 0.42 -0.52
CA PHE A 55 -11.93 0.79 0.75
C PHE A 55 -10.51 0.22 0.78
N ASP A 56 -9.51 1.07 0.58
CA ASP A 56 -8.12 0.65 0.62
C ASP A 56 -7.61 0.71 2.07
N CYS A 57 -7.48 -0.45 2.72
CA CYS A 57 -6.78 -0.56 3.99
C CYS A 57 -5.27 -0.62 3.71
N ARG A 58 -4.53 0.40 4.16
CA ARG A 58 -3.11 0.55 3.84
C ARG A 58 -2.25 0.36 5.07
N PHE A 59 -1.11 -0.30 4.87
CA PHE A 59 -0.16 -0.67 5.92
C PHE A 59 1.21 -0.12 5.59
N LEU A 60 1.96 0.26 6.62
CA LEU A 60 3.34 0.71 6.47
C LEU A 60 4.29 -0.48 6.61
N LEU A 61 4.93 -0.85 5.51
CA LEU A 61 5.91 -1.92 5.43
C LEU A 61 7.31 -1.34 5.33
N ILE A 62 8.24 -1.94 6.06
CA ILE A 62 9.66 -1.61 6.08
C ILE A 62 10.43 -2.77 5.48
N ALA A 63 11.38 -2.48 4.61
CA ALA A 63 12.34 -3.43 4.06
C ALA A 63 13.71 -2.78 3.96
N GLU A 64 14.75 -3.61 3.88
CA GLU A 64 16.06 -3.12 3.47
C GLU A 64 16.03 -2.65 2.02
N ARG A 65 17.00 -1.84 1.62
CA ARG A 65 17.11 -1.40 0.24
C ARG A 65 17.69 -2.52 -0.61
N GLU A 66 16.82 -3.32 -1.21
CA GLU A 66 17.19 -4.44 -2.08
C GLU A 66 16.97 -4.12 -3.57
N SER A 67 17.43 -5.01 -4.45
CA SER A 67 17.06 -4.99 -5.86
C SER A 67 15.57 -5.34 -6.01
N MET A 68 14.83 -4.47 -6.71
CA MET A 68 13.42 -4.70 -7.02
C MET A 68 13.28 -5.45 -8.34
N LYS A 69 12.30 -6.35 -8.40
CA LYS A 69 11.90 -7.04 -9.62
C LYS A 69 10.39 -6.94 -9.78
N LYS A 70 9.97 -6.09 -10.73
CA LYS A 70 8.56 -5.89 -11.08
C LYS A 70 7.93 -7.15 -11.69
N ASN A 71 6.63 -7.31 -11.50
CA ASN A 71 5.83 -8.30 -12.22
C ASN A 71 5.16 -7.68 -13.48
N LYS A 72 4.14 -8.35 -14.03
CA LYS A 72 3.39 -7.86 -15.21
C LYS A 72 2.38 -6.76 -14.88
N GLU A 73 2.01 -6.61 -13.62
CA GLU A 73 1.01 -5.66 -13.15
C GLU A 73 1.66 -4.30 -12.85
N SER A 74 2.93 -4.29 -12.45
CA SER A 74 3.68 -3.04 -12.24
C SER A 74 4.41 -2.59 -13.52
N ASN A 75 4.12 -1.35 -13.96
CA ASN A 75 4.79 -0.74 -15.11
C ASN A 75 6.24 -0.37 -14.81
N GLU A 76 6.50 0.26 -13.65
CA GLU A 76 7.83 0.67 -13.19
C GLU A 76 7.89 0.64 -11.66
N LEU A 77 9.07 0.38 -11.09
CA LEU A 77 9.33 0.42 -9.65
C LEU A 77 10.59 1.24 -9.37
N LYS A 78 10.48 2.17 -8.41
CA LYS A 78 11.56 3.07 -8.01
C LYS A 78 11.51 3.32 -6.51
N TRP A 79 12.68 3.38 -5.89
CA TRP A 79 12.85 3.90 -4.54
C TRP A 79 12.91 5.42 -4.59
N PHE A 80 12.16 6.08 -3.72
CA PHE A 80 12.23 7.53 -3.53
C PHE A 80 12.74 7.82 -2.11
N ASP A 81 13.49 8.91 -1.96
CA ASP A 81 13.81 9.41 -0.63
C ASP A 81 12.52 9.91 0.01
N ILE A 82 12.27 9.56 1.28
CA ILE A 82 11.07 10.00 1.99
C ILE A 82 10.96 11.53 2.06
N LYS A 83 12.09 12.24 2.04
CA LYS A 83 12.15 13.70 2.05
C LYS A 83 11.98 14.31 0.65
N ASP A 84 12.03 13.50 -0.40
CA ASP A 84 11.82 13.95 -1.76
C ASP A 84 10.33 14.24 -1.99
N THR A 85 10.02 15.49 -2.27
CA THR A 85 8.67 15.94 -2.60
C THR A 85 8.40 15.89 -4.11
N ASN A 86 9.42 15.60 -4.92
CA ASN A 86 9.36 15.54 -6.37
C ASN A 86 9.13 14.11 -6.89
N ILE A 87 8.14 13.43 -6.33
CA ILE A 87 7.71 12.11 -6.82
C ILE A 87 6.87 12.25 -8.09
N PRO A 88 6.89 11.28 -9.03
CA PRO A 88 6.21 11.37 -10.33
C PRO A 88 4.70 11.12 -10.22
N THR A 89 4.03 11.75 -9.26
CA THR A 89 2.59 11.67 -9.08
C THR A 89 2.05 12.92 -8.40
N SER A 90 0.86 13.34 -8.81
CA SER A 90 0.08 14.40 -8.15
C SER A 90 -1.14 13.84 -7.40
N ASN A 91 -1.22 12.51 -7.26
CA ASN A 91 -2.36 11.87 -6.62
C ASN A 91 -2.43 12.24 -5.13
N VAL A 92 -3.50 12.95 -4.75
CA VAL A 92 -3.72 13.47 -3.39
C VAL A 92 -3.71 12.37 -2.32
N SER A 93 -4.17 11.17 -2.65
CA SER A 93 -4.20 10.02 -1.74
C SER A 93 -2.78 9.55 -1.42
N ILE A 94 -1.90 9.47 -2.44
CA ILE A 94 -0.49 9.12 -2.26
C ILE A 94 0.26 10.24 -1.53
N MET A 95 0.07 11.50 -1.93
CA MET A 95 0.73 12.65 -1.29
C MET A 95 0.39 12.75 0.20
N ARG A 96 -0.86 12.45 0.57
CA ARG A 96 -1.32 12.40 1.96
C ARG A 96 -0.63 11.28 2.74
N MET A 97 -0.43 10.11 2.14
CA MET A 97 0.34 9.02 2.77
C MET A 97 1.79 9.43 2.98
N LEU A 98 2.46 10.00 1.98
CA LEU A 98 3.84 10.46 2.10
C LEU A 98 4.00 11.44 3.27
N LYS A 99 3.10 12.44 3.36
CA LYS A 99 3.09 13.40 4.46
C LYS A 99 2.90 12.74 5.83
N LYS A 100 2.03 11.72 5.92
CA LYS A 100 1.86 10.96 7.17
C LYS A 100 3.12 10.20 7.55
N VAL A 101 3.79 9.55 6.59
CA VAL A 101 5.03 8.81 6.86
C VAL A 101 6.14 9.78 7.30
N GLN A 102 6.31 10.91 6.62
CA GLN A 102 7.29 11.95 7.00
C GLN A 102 7.10 12.53 8.42
N LEU A 103 5.92 12.37 9.02
CA LEU A 103 5.66 12.78 10.41
C LEU A 103 5.89 11.65 11.42
N LEU A 104 5.96 10.40 10.95
CA LEU A 104 6.15 9.21 11.78
C LEU A 104 7.62 8.78 11.88
N ILE A 105 8.43 9.07 10.85
CA ILE A 105 9.86 8.75 10.77
C ILE A 105 10.71 10.01 10.57
#